data_AF-A0A373CRS8-F1
#
_entry.id   AF-A0A373CRS8-F1
#
_cell.length_a   1.000
_cell.length_b   1.000
_cell.length_c   1.000
_cell.angle_alpha   90.00
_cell.angle_beta   90.00
_cell.angle_gamma   90.00
#
_symmetry.space_group_name_H-M   'P 1'
#
loop_
_entity.id
_entity.type
_entity.pdbx_description
1 polymer ?
#
loop_
_entity_poly.entity_id
_entity_poly.type
_entity_poly.pdbx_seq_one_letter_code
_entity_poly.pdbx_strand_id
1 'polypeptide(L)'
;MGTFHELWQWHLTGIIQGIASSFVCMIPAPIILGNWFKKKTGMAVGISAAFSGLVGMIGSSFLGMAIPAFGWRVSYVAVGIVSTVLVLPISLFVLRCKPEEMGLLPYGAEDVEQRAVSDASAPASGENGITLKELLRQPEFYIAVGAYWTSVSCAYLNSFLTPCGIAAGLTLQAAAMMTSISLLGNMSSKLILGKISDSLGIIRTFEVSIALAFLGHVLLFVGSPETVMAGSLFYGVTLPLSSVMMPLFCRIFWNGETYSTAYAYSTMVGTLLGAPFNMWFGTFYDITGDYRLTIGVSAAMLIMLTFLIILEGVRLKRAKSGKSPSQAR
;
A
#
# COMPACT_ATOMS: atom_id res chain seq x y z
N MET A 1 -5.67 -22.67 6.49
CA MET A 1 -4.21 -22.89 6.61
C MET A 1 -3.85 -23.89 7.70
N GLY A 2 -4.35 -23.75 8.94
CA GLY A 2 -3.99 -24.68 10.03
C GLY A 2 -4.44 -26.14 9.86
N THR A 3 -5.44 -26.41 9.02
CA THR A 3 -5.96 -27.76 8.72
C THR A 3 -5.34 -28.38 7.47
N PHE A 4 -4.35 -27.73 6.85
CA PHE A 4 -3.80 -28.22 5.60
C PHE A 4 -2.78 -29.33 5.81
N HIS A 5 -2.88 -30.34 4.95
CA HIS A 5 -1.99 -31.51 4.92
C HIS A 5 -1.21 -31.60 3.61
N GLU A 6 -1.72 -31.00 2.53
CA GLU A 6 -1.14 -31.09 1.19
C GLU A 6 -0.84 -29.70 0.59
N LEU A 7 0.20 -29.60 -0.23
CA LEU A 7 0.63 -28.33 -0.85
C LEU A 7 -0.45 -27.71 -1.75
N TRP A 8 -1.24 -28.53 -2.45
CA TRP A 8 -2.30 -28.03 -3.33
C TRP A 8 -3.36 -27.22 -2.55
N GLN A 9 -3.61 -27.56 -1.28
CA GLN A 9 -4.55 -26.83 -0.42
C GLN A 9 -4.04 -25.42 -0.13
N TRP A 10 -2.73 -25.27 0.03
CA TRP A 10 -2.08 -23.97 0.21
C TRP A 10 -2.22 -23.11 -1.05
N HIS A 11 -1.92 -23.66 -2.22
CA HIS A 11 -2.04 -22.93 -3.49
C HIS A 11 -3.49 -22.55 -3.81
N LEU A 12 -4.43 -23.48 -3.65
CA LEU A 12 -5.85 -23.23 -3.91
C LEU A 12 -6.40 -22.13 -3.01
N THR A 13 -6.09 -22.19 -1.71
CA THR A 13 -6.56 -21.16 -0.78
C THR A 13 -5.85 -19.83 -0.94
N GLY A 14 -4.61 -19.82 -1.43
CA GLY A 14 -3.94 -18.60 -1.89
C GLY A 14 -4.68 -17.93 -3.07
N ILE A 15 -5.15 -18.72 -4.05
CA ILE A 15 -5.98 -18.22 -5.16
C ILE A 15 -7.29 -17.64 -4.63
N ILE A 16 -7.99 -18.39 -3.77
CA ILE A 16 -9.25 -17.93 -3.16
C ILE A 16 -9.03 -16.64 -2.36
N GLN A 17 -7.95 -16.55 -1.59
CA GLN A 17 -7.58 -15.37 -0.84
C GLN A 17 -7.27 -14.18 -1.76
N GLY A 18 -6.59 -14.40 -2.90
CA GLY A 18 -6.33 -13.37 -3.90
C GLY A 18 -7.63 -12.80 -4.51
N ILE A 19 -8.55 -13.68 -4.91
CA ILE A 19 -9.87 -13.28 -5.42
C ILE A 19 -10.65 -12.53 -4.33
N ALA A 20 -10.76 -13.10 -3.13
CA ALA A 20 -11.49 -12.49 -2.02
C ALA A 20 -10.92 -11.12 -1.61
N SER A 21 -9.59 -10.98 -1.56
CA SER A 21 -8.94 -9.72 -1.17
C SER A 21 -9.19 -8.60 -2.19
N SER A 22 -9.39 -8.94 -3.47
CA SER A 22 -9.77 -7.97 -4.52
C SER A 22 -11.13 -7.35 -4.25
N PHE A 23 -12.09 -8.12 -3.74
CA PHE A 23 -13.41 -7.63 -3.38
C PHE A 23 -13.46 -6.92 -2.02
N VAL A 24 -12.62 -7.33 -1.05
CA VAL A 24 -12.77 -6.91 0.36
C VAL A 24 -11.81 -5.79 0.76
N CYS A 25 -10.55 -5.80 0.32
CA CYS A 25 -9.49 -5.02 0.99
C CYS A 25 -9.27 -3.61 0.42
N MET A 26 -9.42 -3.41 -0.89
CA MET A 26 -9.01 -2.15 -1.54
C MET A 26 -10.19 -1.25 -1.95
N ILE A 27 -11.34 -1.82 -2.26
CA ILE A 27 -12.44 -1.12 -2.95
C ILE A 27 -13.59 -0.70 -2.01
N PRO A 28 -14.11 -1.56 -1.10
CA PRO A 28 -15.33 -1.23 -0.37
C PRO A 28 -15.16 -0.09 0.64
N ALA A 29 -14.08 -0.09 1.41
CA ALA A 29 -13.87 0.88 2.48
C ALA A 29 -13.91 2.35 1.98
N PRO A 30 -13.13 2.76 0.96
CA PRO A 30 -13.20 4.13 0.46
C PRO A 30 -14.54 4.48 -0.19
N ILE A 31 -15.22 3.52 -0.83
CA ILE A 31 -16.55 3.76 -1.43
C ILE A 31 -17.60 4.01 -0.35
N ILE A 32 -17.70 3.12 0.65
CA ILE A 32 -18.67 3.26 1.74
C ILE A 32 -18.41 4.56 2.49
N LEU A 33 -17.15 4.86 2.83
CA LEU A 33 -16.81 6.11 3.50
C LEU A 33 -17.11 7.35 2.63
N GLY A 34 -16.94 7.27 1.31
CA GLY A 34 -17.32 8.33 0.37
C GLY A 34 -18.82 8.58 0.26
N ASN A 35 -19.63 7.55 0.48
CA ASN A 35 -21.10 7.69 0.52
C ASN A 35 -21.56 8.30 1.85
N TRP A 36 -20.94 7.91 2.97
CA TRP A 36 -21.32 8.35 4.31
C TRP A 36 -20.76 9.71 4.71
N PHE A 37 -19.57 10.09 4.21
CA PHE A 37 -18.91 11.35 4.54
C PHE A 37 -18.70 12.19 3.29
N LYS A 38 -19.49 13.26 3.13
CA LYS A 38 -19.25 14.29 2.09
C LYS A 38 -18.31 15.37 2.60
N LYS A 39 -18.36 15.69 3.89
CA LYS A 39 -17.40 16.56 4.58
C LYS A 39 -16.32 15.72 5.24
N LYS A 40 -15.04 16.11 5.08
CA LYS A 40 -13.86 15.42 5.64
C LYS A 40 -13.71 13.94 5.21
N THR A 41 -14.15 13.57 4.01
CA THR A 41 -14.03 12.20 3.46
C THR A 41 -12.60 11.66 3.53
N GLY A 42 -11.60 12.48 3.18
CA GLY A 42 -10.19 12.09 3.25
C GLY A 42 -9.73 11.74 4.67
N MET A 43 -10.27 12.40 5.70
CA MET A 43 -9.97 12.07 7.10
C MET A 43 -10.60 10.73 7.49
N ALA A 44 -11.85 10.47 7.09
CA ALA A 44 -12.53 9.21 7.36
C ALA A 44 -11.80 8.03 6.68
N VAL A 45 -11.44 8.17 5.41
CA VAL A 45 -10.64 7.18 4.66
C VAL A 45 -9.26 7.01 5.28
N GLY A 46 -8.59 8.10 5.69
CA GLY A 46 -7.29 8.04 6.35
C GLY A 46 -7.31 7.30 7.69
N ILE A 47 -8.31 7.55 8.53
CA ILE A 47 -8.51 6.82 9.79
C ILE A 47 -8.74 5.33 9.50
N SER A 48 -9.62 5.00 8.57
CA SER A 48 -9.86 3.60 8.16
C SER A 48 -8.60 2.91 7.64
N ALA A 49 -7.79 3.61 6.85
CA ALA A 49 -6.53 3.08 6.33
C ALA A 49 -5.47 2.89 7.43
N ALA A 50 -5.51 3.66 8.51
CA ALA A 50 -4.63 3.50 9.67
C ALA A 50 -4.94 2.24 10.47
N PHE A 51 -6.21 1.84 10.55
CA PHE A 51 -6.61 0.58 11.19
C PHE A 51 -5.99 -0.65 10.52
N SER A 52 -5.66 -0.60 9.23
CA SER A 52 -4.96 -1.71 8.57
C SER A 52 -3.58 -1.97 9.18
N GLY A 53 -2.85 -0.91 9.55
CA GLY A 53 -1.57 -1.02 10.23
C GLY A 53 -1.73 -1.48 11.68
N LEU A 54 -2.72 -0.94 12.40
CA LEU A 54 -3.02 -1.31 13.79
C LEU A 54 -3.40 -2.79 13.92
N VAL A 55 -4.37 -3.26 13.13
CA VAL A 55 -4.82 -4.67 13.14
C VAL A 55 -3.68 -5.59 12.71
N GLY A 56 -2.91 -5.20 11.70
CA GLY A 56 -1.71 -5.93 11.29
C GLY A 56 -0.71 -6.07 12.44
N MET A 57 -0.42 -4.99 13.16
CA MET A 57 0.53 -4.96 14.28
C MET A 57 0.06 -5.82 15.46
N ILE A 58 -1.22 -5.76 15.81
CA ILE A 58 -1.81 -6.60 16.86
C ILE A 58 -1.78 -8.08 16.43
N GLY A 59 -2.17 -8.36 15.19
CA GLY A 59 -2.17 -9.70 14.62
C GLY A 59 -0.78 -10.34 14.54
N SER A 60 0.23 -9.60 14.08
CA SER A 60 1.62 -10.08 14.01
C SER A 60 2.19 -10.34 15.40
N SER A 61 1.89 -9.47 16.37
CA SER A 61 2.33 -9.63 17.76
C SER A 61 1.66 -10.85 18.42
N PHE A 62 0.36 -11.03 18.20
CA PHE A 62 -0.37 -12.22 18.67
C PHE A 62 0.21 -13.50 18.09
N LEU A 63 0.42 -13.55 16.77
CA LEU A 63 1.03 -14.72 16.10
C LEU A 63 2.46 -14.98 16.58
N GLY A 64 3.25 -13.93 16.82
CA GLY A 64 4.61 -14.05 17.36
C GLY A 64 4.67 -14.72 18.73
N MET A 65 3.64 -14.57 19.57
CA MET A 65 3.53 -15.24 20.87
C MET A 65 2.83 -16.61 20.78
N ALA A 66 1.80 -16.73 19.94
CA ALA A 66 1.00 -17.94 19.83
C ALA A 66 1.70 -19.07 19.10
N ILE A 67 2.49 -18.76 18.05
CA ILE A 67 3.17 -19.78 17.24
C ILE A 67 4.18 -20.58 18.07
N PRO A 68 5.06 -19.96 18.88
CA PRO A 68 5.98 -20.71 19.75
C PRO A 68 5.27 -21.53 20.83
N ALA A 69 4.14 -21.05 21.36
CA ALA A 69 3.44 -21.67 22.48
C ALA A 69 2.51 -22.83 22.06
N PHE A 70 1.75 -22.65 20.97
CA PHE A 70 0.67 -23.56 20.56
C PHE A 70 0.88 -24.17 19.16
N GLY A 71 1.97 -23.80 18.49
CA GLY A 71 2.24 -24.18 17.11
C GLY A 71 1.47 -23.34 16.09
N TRP A 72 1.95 -23.35 14.84
CA TRP A 72 1.38 -22.54 13.76
C TRP A 72 -0.05 -22.96 13.39
N ARG A 73 -0.36 -24.26 13.40
CA ARG A 73 -1.69 -24.77 13.01
C ARG A 73 -2.80 -24.18 13.87
N VAL A 74 -2.67 -24.29 15.19
CA VAL A 74 -3.66 -23.76 16.16
C VAL A 74 -3.72 -22.24 16.07
N SER A 75 -2.57 -21.57 15.93
CA SER A 75 -2.49 -20.12 15.82
C SER A 75 -3.26 -19.58 14.60
N TYR A 76 -3.12 -20.20 13.43
CA TYR A 76 -3.88 -19.80 12.23
C TYR A 76 -5.37 -20.07 12.35
N VAL A 77 -5.79 -21.16 13.01
CA VAL A 77 -7.21 -21.44 13.26
C VAL A 77 -7.80 -20.37 14.19
N ALA A 78 -7.09 -20.02 15.27
CA ALA A 78 -7.52 -18.97 16.19
C ALA A 78 -7.69 -17.62 15.49
N VAL A 79 -6.71 -17.21 14.66
CA VAL A 79 -6.81 -15.98 13.85
C VAL A 79 -7.99 -16.02 12.90
N GLY A 80 -8.25 -17.18 12.26
CA GLY A 80 -9.42 -17.37 11.39
C GLY A 80 -10.74 -17.16 12.14
N ILE A 81 -10.90 -17.81 13.29
CA ILE A 81 -12.12 -17.70 14.12
C ILE A 81 -12.32 -16.25 14.58
N VAL A 82 -11.30 -15.61 15.14
CA VAL A 82 -11.37 -14.21 15.61
C VAL A 82 -11.74 -13.28 14.46
N SER A 83 -11.12 -13.46 13.29
CA SER A 83 -11.42 -12.64 12.11
C SER A 83 -12.86 -12.83 11.64
N THR A 84 -13.37 -14.06 11.61
CA THR A 84 -14.77 -14.34 11.23
C THR A 84 -15.75 -13.75 12.24
N VAL A 85 -15.50 -13.91 13.55
CA VAL A 85 -16.37 -13.40 14.62
C VAL A 85 -16.41 -11.88 14.66
N LEU A 86 -15.31 -11.20 14.30
CA LEU A 86 -15.28 -9.74 14.24
C LEU A 86 -15.88 -9.21 12.93
N VAL A 87 -15.50 -9.76 11.79
CA VAL A 87 -15.88 -9.21 10.48
C VAL A 87 -17.31 -9.58 10.11
N LEU A 88 -17.72 -10.85 10.26
CA LEU A 88 -19.00 -11.33 9.74
C LEU A 88 -20.21 -10.61 10.38
N PRO A 89 -20.32 -10.45 11.71
CA PRO A 89 -21.45 -9.77 12.31
C PRO A 89 -21.49 -8.27 11.95
N ILE A 90 -20.32 -7.61 11.94
CA ILE A 90 -20.24 -6.19 11.58
C ILE A 90 -20.66 -6.00 10.12
N SER A 91 -20.18 -6.84 9.21
CA SER A 91 -20.54 -6.78 7.79
C SER A 91 -22.03 -7.04 7.55
N LEU A 92 -22.66 -7.99 8.24
CA LEU A 92 -24.07 -8.32 8.03
C LEU A 92 -25.03 -7.33 8.70
N PHE A 93 -24.75 -6.95 9.94
CA PHE A 93 -25.70 -6.22 10.77
C PHE A 93 -25.44 -4.70 10.82
N VAL A 94 -24.19 -4.26 10.66
CA VAL A 94 -23.79 -2.86 10.88
C VAL A 94 -23.48 -2.14 9.58
N LEU A 95 -22.79 -2.80 8.65
CA LEU A 95 -22.34 -2.17 7.42
C LEU A 95 -23.52 -1.91 6.46
N ARG A 96 -23.68 -0.67 6.03
CA ARG A 96 -24.64 -0.24 4.99
C ARG A 96 -23.93 0.61 3.97
N CYS A 97 -24.21 0.36 2.69
CA CYS A 97 -23.44 0.98 1.60
C CYS A 97 -23.77 2.45 1.42
N LYS A 98 -25.03 2.82 1.67
CA LYS A 98 -25.51 4.19 1.56
C LYS A 98 -26.27 4.61 2.82
N PRO A 99 -26.10 5.84 3.30
CA PRO A 99 -26.89 6.36 4.41
C PRO A 99 -28.38 6.42 4.08
N GLU A 100 -28.71 6.56 2.78
CA GLU A 100 -30.08 6.53 2.24
C GLU A 100 -30.83 5.24 2.58
N GLU A 101 -30.14 4.09 2.65
CA GLU A 101 -30.72 2.79 3.05
C GLU A 101 -31.22 2.81 4.50
N MET A 102 -30.75 3.77 5.30
CA MET A 102 -31.13 3.99 6.69
C MET A 102 -32.03 5.23 6.85
N GLY A 103 -32.45 5.86 5.74
CA GLY A 103 -33.17 7.14 5.78
C GLY A 103 -32.33 8.32 6.30
N LEU A 104 -30.99 8.20 6.26
CA LEU A 104 -30.05 9.22 6.75
C LEU A 104 -29.44 9.99 5.58
N LEU A 105 -29.07 11.25 5.83
CA LEU A 105 -28.26 12.04 4.91
C LEU A 105 -26.76 11.80 5.15
N PRO A 106 -25.93 11.87 4.09
CA PRO A 106 -24.48 11.85 4.25
C PRO A 106 -23.99 12.97 5.18
N TYR A 107 -22.96 12.69 5.96
CA TYR A 107 -22.34 13.67 6.84
C TYR A 107 -21.79 14.86 6.03
N GLY A 108 -22.34 16.05 6.29
CA GLY A 108 -22.02 17.29 5.58
C GLY A 108 -22.82 17.54 4.29
N ALA A 109 -23.93 16.84 4.06
CA ALA A 109 -24.81 17.08 2.91
C ALA A 109 -25.38 18.51 2.89
N GLU A 110 -25.67 19.08 4.06
CA GLU A 110 -26.20 20.45 4.23
C GLU A 110 -25.27 21.53 3.65
N ASP A 111 -23.95 21.36 3.76
CA ASP A 111 -22.95 22.29 3.23
C ASP A 111 -22.73 22.13 1.71
N VAL A 112 -23.06 20.95 1.15
CA VAL A 112 -22.81 20.60 -0.24
C VAL A 112 -23.92 21.11 -1.15
N GLU A 113 -25.19 21.10 -0.72
CA GLU A 113 -26.27 21.75 -1.48
C GLU A 113 -26.05 23.28 -1.57
N GLN A 114 -25.54 23.90 -0.49
CA GLN A 114 -25.24 25.34 -0.50
C GLN A 114 -24.03 25.71 -1.38
N ARG A 115 -23.07 24.79 -1.54
CA ARG A 115 -21.96 24.95 -2.52
C ARG A 115 -22.34 24.56 -3.93
N ALA A 116 -23.21 23.57 -4.16
CA ALA A 116 -23.66 23.16 -5.49
C ALA A 116 -24.53 24.22 -6.17
N VAL A 117 -25.23 25.06 -5.40
CA VAL A 117 -25.95 26.24 -5.91
C VAL A 117 -25.00 27.41 -6.23
N SER A 118 -23.78 27.41 -5.66
CA SER A 118 -22.71 28.39 -5.95
C SER A 118 -21.76 27.94 -7.08
N ASP A 119 -21.51 26.64 -7.20
CA ASP A 119 -20.60 26.01 -8.17
C ASP A 119 -21.39 25.12 -9.14
N ALA A 120 -22.37 25.71 -9.84
CA ALA A 120 -23.13 25.07 -10.92
C ALA A 120 -22.29 24.76 -12.19
N SER A 121 -21.02 24.42 -12.03
CA SER A 121 -20.05 24.19 -13.09
C SER A 121 -19.06 23.09 -12.75
N ALA A 122 -19.56 21.98 -12.22
CA ALA A 122 -18.92 20.67 -12.43
C ALA A 122 -19.98 19.73 -13.02
N PRO A 123 -20.07 19.61 -14.35
CA PRO A 123 -20.91 18.57 -14.92
C PRO A 123 -20.37 17.22 -14.44
N ALA A 124 -21.27 16.36 -13.96
CA ALA A 124 -21.06 14.92 -14.05
C ALA A 124 -21.02 14.59 -15.55
N SER A 125 -19.88 14.86 -16.19
CA SER A 125 -19.68 14.45 -17.57
C SER A 125 -19.60 12.93 -17.54
N GLY A 126 -20.62 12.28 -18.11
CA GLY A 126 -20.51 10.92 -18.66
C GLY A 126 -19.54 10.91 -19.84
N GLU A 127 -18.33 11.41 -19.64
CA GLU A 127 -17.21 11.22 -20.55
C GLU A 127 -16.79 9.77 -20.37
N ASN A 128 -17.16 8.94 -21.35
CA ASN A 128 -16.67 7.58 -21.52
C ASN A 128 -15.24 7.46 -20.98
N GLY A 129 -15.07 6.77 -19.85
CA GLY A 129 -13.75 6.55 -19.27
C GLY A 129 -12.76 6.09 -20.34
N ILE A 130 -11.54 6.65 -20.31
CA ILE A 130 -10.50 6.36 -21.28
C ILE A 130 -10.34 4.85 -21.50
N THR A 131 -10.25 4.41 -22.75
CA THR A 131 -10.09 2.99 -23.05
C THR A 131 -8.68 2.53 -22.67
N LEU A 132 -8.51 1.24 -22.32
CA LEU A 132 -7.19 0.68 -22.02
C LEU A 132 -6.19 0.91 -23.16
N LYS A 133 -6.65 0.89 -24.41
CA LYS A 133 -5.81 1.14 -25.60
C LYS A 133 -5.24 2.57 -25.63
N GLU A 134 -6.00 3.54 -25.14
CA GLU A 134 -5.57 4.93 -25.03
C GLU A 134 -4.59 5.12 -23.86
N LEU A 135 -4.85 4.46 -22.72
CA LEU A 135 -3.90 4.45 -21.59
C LEU A 135 -2.54 3.85 -21.97
N LEU A 136 -2.53 2.75 -22.74
CA LEU A 136 -1.30 2.11 -23.20
C LEU A 136 -0.45 2.99 -24.15
N ARG A 137 -1.02 4.07 -24.69
CA ARG A 137 -0.28 5.04 -25.50
C ARG A 137 0.35 6.16 -24.67
N GLN A 138 -0.01 6.29 -23.40
CA GLN A 138 0.47 7.33 -22.52
C GLN A 138 1.76 6.90 -21.80
N PRO A 139 2.88 7.65 -21.91
CA PRO A 139 4.11 7.32 -21.18
C PRO A 139 3.92 7.34 -19.66
N GLU A 140 3.01 8.17 -19.15
CA GLU A 140 2.66 8.29 -17.73
C GLU A 140 2.15 6.97 -17.17
N PHE A 141 1.42 6.19 -17.98
CA PHE A 141 0.89 4.88 -17.59
C PHE A 141 2.02 3.92 -17.20
N TYR A 142 3.10 3.86 -17.99
CA TYR A 142 4.24 2.99 -17.73
C TYR A 142 5.05 3.45 -16.51
N ILE A 143 5.14 4.76 -16.26
CA ILE A 143 5.77 5.31 -15.05
C ILE A 143 4.96 4.92 -13.82
N ALA A 144 3.63 5.06 -13.87
CA ALA A 144 2.74 4.64 -12.78
C ALA A 144 2.84 3.13 -12.51
N VAL A 145 2.86 2.29 -13.56
CA VAL A 145 3.07 0.84 -13.45
C VAL A 145 4.41 0.53 -12.77
N GLY A 146 5.52 1.12 -13.26
CA GLY A 146 6.85 0.89 -12.73
C GLY A 146 6.99 1.37 -11.28
N ALA A 147 6.40 2.52 -10.95
CA ALA A 147 6.41 3.07 -9.61
C ALA A 147 5.58 2.21 -8.64
N TYR A 148 4.43 1.69 -9.06
CA TYR A 148 3.62 0.79 -8.24
C TYR A 148 4.29 -0.57 -8.05
N TRP A 149 4.79 -1.17 -9.13
CA TRP A 149 5.52 -2.43 -9.08
C TRP A 149 6.71 -2.36 -8.11
N THR A 150 7.56 -1.33 -8.23
CA THR A 150 8.69 -1.16 -7.32
C THR A 150 8.25 -0.96 -5.87
N SER A 151 7.23 -0.13 -5.64
CA SER A 151 6.70 0.10 -4.30
C SER A 151 6.18 -1.18 -3.65
N VAL A 152 5.42 -2.00 -4.37
CA VAL A 152 4.86 -3.26 -3.82
C VAL A 152 5.94 -4.33 -3.64
N SER A 153 6.92 -4.42 -4.54
CA SER A 153 8.03 -5.36 -4.39
C SER A 153 8.94 -5.02 -3.22
N CYS A 154 9.23 -3.73 -2.97
CA CYS A 154 9.98 -3.32 -1.77
C CYS A 154 9.22 -3.65 -0.48
N ALA A 155 7.89 -3.51 -0.48
CA ALA A 155 7.03 -3.87 0.65
C ALA A 155 6.99 -5.38 0.92
N TYR A 156 7.39 -6.23 -0.05
CA TYR A 156 7.41 -7.68 0.12
C TYR A 156 8.51 -8.16 1.09
N LEU A 157 9.58 -7.37 1.26
CA LEU A 157 10.64 -7.64 2.24
C LEU A 157 10.11 -7.79 3.68
N ASN A 158 8.90 -7.29 3.98
CA ASN A 158 8.21 -7.48 5.25
C ASN A 158 8.10 -8.96 5.64
N SER A 159 7.93 -9.86 4.65
CA SER A 159 7.87 -11.32 4.85
C SER A 159 9.18 -11.92 5.38
N PHE A 160 10.29 -11.23 5.19
CA PHE A 160 11.64 -11.67 5.58
C PHE A 160 12.19 -10.91 6.78
N LEU A 161 11.47 -9.91 7.32
CA LEU A 161 11.95 -9.13 8.48
C LEU A 161 12.29 -10.01 9.69
N THR A 162 11.42 -10.96 10.03
CA THR A 162 11.65 -11.87 11.16
C THR A 162 12.89 -12.75 10.93
N PRO A 163 13.04 -13.46 9.79
CA PRO A 163 14.29 -14.15 9.49
C PRO A 163 15.54 -13.26 9.50
N CYS A 164 15.47 -12.04 8.96
CA CYS A 164 16.58 -11.07 9.00
C CYS A 164 16.98 -10.72 10.45
N GLY A 165 15.99 -10.56 11.35
CA GLY A 165 16.24 -10.31 12.76
C GLY A 165 16.97 -11.47 13.44
N ILE A 166 16.55 -12.70 13.17
CA ILE A 166 17.21 -13.90 13.69
C ILE A 166 18.65 -14.00 13.17
N ALA A 167 18.86 -13.74 11.88
CA ALA A 167 20.20 -13.72 11.27
C ALA A 167 21.11 -12.64 11.88
N ALA A 168 20.53 -11.50 12.29
CA ALA A 168 21.22 -10.42 13.00
C ALA A 168 21.49 -10.73 14.50
N GLY A 169 21.08 -11.90 15.01
CA GLY A 169 21.31 -12.33 16.39
C GLY A 169 20.20 -11.98 17.38
N LEU A 170 19.02 -11.54 16.91
CA LEU A 170 17.86 -11.35 17.79
C LEU A 170 17.25 -12.69 18.21
N THR A 171 16.62 -12.69 19.38
CA THR A 171 15.74 -13.80 19.78
C THR A 171 14.54 -13.87 18.83
N LEU A 172 13.91 -15.05 18.71
CA LEU A 172 12.70 -15.23 17.89
C LEU A 172 11.60 -14.22 18.26
N GLN A 173 11.45 -13.93 19.56
CA GLN A 173 10.47 -12.97 20.06
C GLN A 173 10.81 -11.53 19.61
N ALA A 174 12.06 -11.10 19.76
CA ALA A 174 12.48 -9.77 19.34
C ALA A 174 12.44 -9.61 17.81
N ALA A 175 12.81 -10.65 17.06
CA ALA A 175 12.71 -10.68 15.60
C ALA A 175 11.25 -10.60 15.13
N ALA A 176 10.32 -11.30 15.78
CA ALA A 176 8.88 -11.21 15.47
C ALA A 176 8.31 -9.80 15.72
N MET A 177 8.86 -9.06 16.70
CA MET A 177 8.48 -7.68 16.94
C MET A 177 8.87 -6.75 15.78
N MET A 178 9.88 -7.08 14.96
CA MET A 178 10.27 -6.25 13.81
C MET A 178 9.13 -6.07 12.81
N THR A 179 8.34 -7.12 12.54
CA THR A 179 7.15 -7.00 11.69
C THR A 179 6.13 -6.06 12.32
N SER A 180 5.89 -6.14 13.63
CA SER A 180 4.99 -5.23 14.35
C SER A 180 5.48 -3.78 14.32
N ILE A 181 6.78 -3.55 14.52
CA ILE A 181 7.42 -2.22 14.46
C ILE A 181 7.34 -1.65 13.04
N SER A 182 7.52 -2.48 12.01
CA SER A 182 7.30 -2.08 10.62
C SER A 182 5.86 -1.66 10.36
N LEU A 183 4.89 -2.35 10.94
CA LEU A 183 3.47 -1.99 10.81
C LEU A 183 3.11 -0.73 11.60
N LEU A 184 3.81 -0.44 12.70
CA LEU A 184 3.75 0.86 13.37
C LEU A 184 4.28 1.99 12.49
N GLY A 185 5.41 1.77 11.80
CA GLY A 185 5.96 2.68 10.80
C GLY A 185 4.98 2.94 9.65
N ASN A 186 4.32 1.89 9.15
CA ASN A 186 3.26 1.99 8.14
C ASN A 186 2.08 2.84 8.65
N MET A 187 1.56 2.54 9.84
CA MET A 187 0.43 3.27 10.41
C MET A 187 0.76 4.76 10.61
N SER A 188 1.88 5.07 11.25
CA SER A 188 2.30 6.43 11.56
C SER A 188 2.55 7.25 10.30
N SER A 189 3.24 6.70 9.31
CA SER A 189 3.51 7.38 8.04
C SER A 189 2.22 7.68 7.26
N LYS A 190 1.25 6.75 7.15
CA LYS A 190 -0.03 7.00 6.49
C LYS A 190 -0.78 8.22 7.04
N LEU A 191 -0.77 8.40 8.37
CA LEU A 191 -1.44 9.52 9.03
C LEU A 191 -0.79 10.88 8.72
N ILE A 192 0.50 10.89 8.44
CA ILE A 192 1.31 12.10 8.26
C ILE A 192 1.45 12.45 6.77
N LEU A 193 1.61 11.44 5.90
CA LEU A 193 1.92 11.62 4.48
C LEU A 193 0.88 12.42 3.72
N GLY A 194 -0.41 12.32 4.07
CA GLY A 194 -1.45 13.17 3.47
C GLY A 194 -1.22 14.66 3.73
N LYS A 195 -0.94 15.02 4.99
CA LYS A 195 -0.67 16.43 5.37
C LYS A 195 0.63 16.96 4.76
N ILE A 196 1.66 16.13 4.69
CA ILE A 196 2.92 16.51 4.04
C ILE A 196 2.70 16.71 2.53
N SER A 197 1.90 15.85 1.89
CA SER A 197 1.56 15.99 0.46
C SER A 197 0.84 17.30 0.15
N ASP A 198 -0.07 17.73 1.03
CA ASP A 198 -0.80 18.98 0.84
C ASP A 198 0.10 20.22 0.96
N SER A 199 1.20 20.13 1.74
CA SER A 199 2.10 21.26 2.01
C SER A 199 3.33 21.30 1.12
N LEU A 200 3.98 20.16 0.88
CA LEU A 200 5.21 20.05 0.07
C LEU A 200 4.95 19.67 -1.40
N GLY A 201 3.73 19.27 -1.71
CA GLY A 201 3.36 18.68 -2.98
C GLY A 201 3.69 17.19 -3.07
N ILE A 202 2.99 16.51 -3.98
CA ILE A 202 3.01 15.04 -4.08
C ILE A 202 4.41 14.49 -4.41
N ILE A 203 5.11 15.07 -5.40
CA ILE A 203 6.44 14.59 -5.84
C ILE A 203 7.47 14.66 -4.71
N ARG A 204 7.58 15.81 -4.03
CA ARG A 204 8.51 15.99 -2.89
C ARG A 204 8.19 15.04 -1.74
N THR A 205 6.91 14.86 -1.45
CA THR A 205 6.46 13.93 -0.39
C THR A 205 6.83 12.50 -0.72
N PHE A 206 6.68 12.10 -1.99
CA PHE A 206 7.09 10.79 -2.47
C PHE A 206 8.62 10.62 -2.33
N GLU A 207 9.42 11.59 -2.76
CA GLU A 207 10.89 11.58 -2.63
C GLU A 207 11.34 11.42 -1.17
N VAL A 208 10.76 12.20 -0.23
CA VAL A 208 11.08 12.10 1.20
C VAL A 208 10.68 10.72 1.76
N SER A 209 9.53 10.19 1.33
CA SER A 209 9.08 8.86 1.76
C SER A 209 10.02 7.76 1.28
N ILE A 210 10.52 7.87 0.05
CA ILE A 210 11.50 6.93 -0.51
C ILE A 210 12.84 7.03 0.24
N ALA A 211 13.30 8.25 0.55
CA ALA A 211 14.51 8.46 1.33
C ALA A 211 14.40 7.83 2.73
N LEU A 212 13.25 7.97 3.39
CA LEU A 212 13.00 7.35 4.69
C LEU A 212 12.96 5.82 4.61
N ALA A 213 12.31 5.28 3.58
CA ALA A 213 12.32 3.84 3.31
C ALA A 213 13.73 3.32 3.02
N PHE A 214 14.53 4.08 2.27
CA PHE A 214 15.93 3.74 1.95
C PHE A 214 16.80 3.72 3.20
N LEU A 215 16.63 4.69 4.11
CA LEU A 215 17.29 4.68 5.43
C LEU A 215 16.97 3.39 6.20
N GLY A 216 15.70 2.96 6.20
CA GLY A 216 15.30 1.68 6.79
C GLY A 216 16.05 0.48 6.20
N HIS A 217 16.22 0.45 4.87
CA HIS A 217 16.98 -0.62 4.20
C HIS A 217 18.47 -0.59 4.54
N VAL A 218 19.08 0.59 4.62
CA VAL A 218 20.49 0.74 5.03
C VAL A 218 20.70 0.20 6.44
N LEU A 219 19.82 0.54 7.38
CA LEU A 219 19.89 0.04 8.77
C LEU A 219 19.68 -1.47 8.86
N LEU A 220 18.77 -2.03 8.04
CA LEU A 220 18.61 -3.48 7.91
C LEU A 220 19.86 -4.15 7.32
N PHE A 221 20.53 -3.51 6.36
CA PHE A 221 21.72 -4.05 5.70
C PHE A 221 22.96 -4.09 6.61
N VAL A 222 23.06 -3.19 7.60
CA VAL A 222 24.14 -3.22 8.60
C VAL A 222 24.10 -4.50 9.44
N GLY A 223 22.90 -4.99 9.76
CA GLY A 223 22.71 -6.34 10.32
C GLY A 223 23.04 -6.49 11.81
N SER A 224 23.14 -5.42 12.60
CA SER A 224 23.25 -5.54 14.07
C SER A 224 21.86 -5.55 14.73
N PRO A 225 21.70 -6.15 15.93
CA PRO A 225 20.41 -6.20 16.64
C PRO A 225 19.71 -4.84 16.76
N GLU A 226 20.47 -3.80 17.11
CA GLU A 226 19.96 -2.44 17.27
C GLU A 226 19.56 -1.82 15.94
N THR A 227 20.38 -1.98 14.89
CA THR A 227 20.12 -1.37 13.59
C THR A 227 18.96 -2.03 12.88
N VAL A 228 18.79 -3.36 12.98
CA VAL A 228 17.67 -4.03 12.32
C VAL A 228 16.34 -3.69 12.99
N MET A 229 16.31 -3.50 14.32
CA MET A 229 15.12 -3.02 15.02
C MET A 229 14.75 -1.60 14.60
N ALA A 230 15.71 -0.65 14.64
CA ALA A 230 15.48 0.71 14.18
C ALA A 230 15.10 0.77 12.69
N GLY A 231 15.77 -0.03 11.86
CA GLY A 231 15.54 -0.15 10.43
C GLY A 231 14.13 -0.64 10.10
N SER A 232 13.58 -1.56 10.90
CA SER A 232 12.22 -2.08 10.71
C SER A 232 11.15 -0.99 10.78
N LEU A 233 11.32 0.02 11.66
CA LEU A 233 10.40 1.15 11.79
C LEU A 233 10.36 1.99 10.52
N PHE A 234 11.52 2.42 10.04
CA PHE A 234 11.63 3.24 8.83
C PHE A 234 11.27 2.47 7.57
N TYR A 235 11.61 1.17 7.52
CA TYR A 235 11.17 0.26 6.46
C TYR A 235 9.63 0.21 6.35
N GLY A 236 8.90 0.41 7.46
CA GLY A 236 7.44 0.48 7.48
C GLY A 236 6.81 1.46 6.49
N VAL A 237 7.57 2.46 6.03
CA VAL A 237 7.12 3.46 5.04
C VAL A 237 6.92 2.86 3.64
N THR A 238 7.51 1.71 3.33
CA THR A 238 7.42 1.05 2.01
C THR A 238 5.99 0.70 1.58
N LEU A 239 5.16 0.20 2.50
CA LEU A 239 3.74 -0.10 2.25
C LEU A 239 2.90 1.15 1.89
N PRO A 240 3.06 2.29 2.60
CA PRO A 240 2.44 3.56 2.20
C PRO A 240 2.86 4.08 0.82
N LEU A 241 4.04 3.71 0.28
CA LEU A 241 4.43 4.10 -1.08
C LEU A 241 3.43 3.57 -2.12
N SER A 242 3.01 2.31 -2.00
CA SER A 242 2.02 1.70 -2.90
C SER A 242 0.58 2.07 -2.55
N SER A 243 0.26 2.22 -1.26
CA SER A 243 -1.14 2.41 -0.81
C SER A 243 -1.60 3.86 -0.67
N VAL A 244 -0.68 4.82 -0.47
CA VAL A 244 -1.02 6.26 -0.31
C VAL A 244 -0.33 7.11 -1.37
N MET A 245 0.97 6.93 -1.60
CA MET A 245 1.69 7.77 -2.57
C MET A 245 1.28 7.45 -4.00
N MET A 246 1.07 6.18 -4.36
CA MET A 246 0.64 5.82 -5.71
C MET A 246 -0.69 6.44 -6.16
N PRO A 247 -1.80 6.36 -5.38
CA PRO A 247 -3.04 7.00 -5.80
C PRO A 247 -2.91 8.52 -5.89
N LEU A 248 -2.08 9.16 -5.05
CA LEU A 248 -1.80 10.60 -5.18
C LEU A 248 -0.96 10.91 -6.43
N PHE A 249 0.06 10.10 -6.72
CA PHE A 249 0.90 10.24 -7.91
C PHE A 249 0.07 10.11 -9.20
N CYS A 250 -0.85 9.14 -9.27
CA CYS A 250 -1.74 8.98 -10.42
C CYS A 250 -2.67 10.19 -10.62
N ARG A 251 -3.08 10.89 -9.54
CA ARG A 251 -3.89 12.12 -9.63
C ARG A 251 -3.15 13.31 -10.26
N ILE A 252 -1.83 13.23 -10.42
CA ILE A 252 -1.07 14.26 -11.14
C ILE A 252 -1.40 14.22 -12.64
N PHE A 253 -1.67 13.02 -13.18
CA PHE A 253 -1.83 12.79 -14.63
C PHE A 253 -3.29 12.63 -15.05
N TRP A 254 -4.11 12.02 -14.19
CA TRP A 254 -5.49 11.68 -14.52
C TRP A 254 -6.47 12.22 -13.50
N ASN A 255 -7.65 12.63 -13.99
CA ASN A 255 -8.77 13.14 -13.21
C ASN A 255 -10.06 12.34 -13.52
N GLY A 256 -11.09 12.46 -12.68
CA GLY A 256 -12.42 11.88 -12.93
C GLY A 256 -12.44 10.35 -13.08
N GLU A 257 -13.28 9.82 -13.97
CA GLU A 257 -13.35 8.37 -14.24
C GLU A 257 -12.04 7.80 -14.79
N THR A 258 -11.35 8.57 -15.61
CA THR A 258 -10.05 8.22 -16.19
C THR A 258 -9.01 7.92 -15.10
N TYR A 259 -9.02 8.64 -13.98
CA TYR A 259 -8.17 8.34 -12.83
C TYR A 259 -8.42 6.94 -12.25
N SER A 260 -9.69 6.61 -11.99
CA SER A 260 -10.07 5.33 -11.39
C SER A 260 -9.66 4.17 -12.29
N THR A 261 -9.89 4.30 -13.59
CA THR A 261 -9.51 3.31 -14.61
C THR A 261 -7.98 3.19 -14.74
N ALA A 262 -7.26 4.31 -14.84
CA ALA A 262 -5.80 4.31 -14.94
C ALA A 262 -5.15 3.69 -13.70
N TYR A 263 -5.58 4.09 -12.50
CA TYR A 263 -5.08 3.54 -11.24
C TYR A 263 -5.34 2.03 -11.13
N ALA A 264 -6.55 1.57 -11.48
CA ALA A 264 -6.88 0.15 -11.47
C ALA A 264 -5.99 -0.66 -12.42
N TYR A 265 -5.80 -0.19 -13.66
CA TYR A 265 -4.92 -0.89 -14.61
C TYR A 265 -3.45 -0.83 -14.21
N SER A 266 -2.95 0.32 -13.72
CA SER A 266 -1.56 0.46 -13.28
C SER A 266 -1.25 -0.46 -12.09
N THR A 267 -2.16 -0.55 -11.12
CA THR A 267 -2.00 -1.45 -9.97
C THR A 267 -2.13 -2.92 -10.34
N MET A 268 -3.06 -3.25 -11.24
CA MET A 268 -3.23 -4.62 -11.76
C MET A 268 -1.97 -5.09 -12.49
N VAL A 269 -1.48 -4.33 -13.47
CA VAL A 269 -0.28 -4.68 -14.23
C VAL A 269 0.96 -4.70 -13.32
N GLY A 270 1.12 -3.71 -12.44
CA GLY A 270 2.25 -3.68 -11.53
C GLY A 270 2.25 -4.83 -10.51
N THR A 271 1.08 -5.28 -10.06
CA THR A 271 0.97 -6.49 -9.20
C THR A 271 1.35 -7.75 -9.98
N LEU A 272 0.89 -7.87 -11.23
CA LEU A 272 1.21 -9.00 -12.11
C LEU A 272 2.71 -9.11 -12.40
N LEU A 273 3.39 -7.97 -12.56
CA LEU A 273 4.85 -7.90 -12.69
C LEU A 273 5.57 -8.20 -11.37
N GLY A 274 5.01 -7.75 -10.24
CA GLY A 274 5.59 -7.92 -8.91
C GLY A 274 5.53 -9.35 -8.38
N ALA A 275 4.43 -10.07 -8.62
CA ALA A 275 4.21 -11.40 -8.07
C ALA A 275 5.32 -12.42 -8.39
N PRO A 276 5.73 -12.63 -9.66
CA PRO A 276 6.83 -13.55 -9.97
C PRO A 276 8.18 -13.02 -9.49
N PHE A 277 8.40 -11.70 -9.51
CA PHE A 277 9.62 -11.09 -8.97
C PHE A 277 9.77 -11.36 -7.47
N ASN A 278 8.67 -11.31 -6.72
CA ASN A 278 8.69 -11.50 -5.28
C ASN A 278 9.15 -12.91 -4.86
N MET A 279 8.99 -13.92 -5.72
CA MET A 279 9.53 -15.27 -5.49
C MET A 279 11.06 -15.27 -5.38
N TRP A 280 11.75 -14.41 -6.14
CA TRP A 280 13.21 -14.35 -6.16
C TRP A 280 13.82 -13.91 -4.83
N PHE A 281 13.09 -13.13 -4.01
CA PHE A 281 13.58 -12.71 -2.70
C PHE A 281 13.90 -13.89 -1.77
N GLY A 282 13.16 -15.00 -1.88
CA GLY A 282 13.47 -16.24 -1.17
C GLY A 282 14.65 -16.98 -1.78
N THR A 283 14.68 -17.09 -3.12
CA THR A 283 15.77 -17.75 -3.85
C THR A 283 17.13 -17.09 -3.63
N PHE A 284 17.17 -15.77 -3.40
CA PHE A 284 18.42 -15.10 -3.04
C PHE A 284 19.03 -15.67 -1.76
N TYR A 285 18.21 -15.96 -0.75
CA TYR A 285 18.67 -16.62 0.47
C TYR A 285 19.14 -18.05 0.18
N ASP A 286 18.43 -18.80 -0.67
CA ASP A 286 18.82 -20.17 -1.02
C ASP A 286 20.20 -20.24 -1.71
N ILE A 287 20.57 -19.19 -2.46
CA ILE A 287 21.85 -19.10 -3.18
C ILE A 287 22.98 -18.58 -2.27
N THR A 288 22.73 -17.54 -1.47
CA THR A 288 23.78 -16.85 -0.70
C THR A 288 23.89 -17.32 0.75
N GLY A 289 22.86 -17.95 1.31
CA GLY A 289 22.73 -18.29 2.72
C GLY A 289 22.51 -17.09 3.66
N ASP A 290 22.30 -15.89 3.12
CA ASP A 290 22.14 -14.64 3.88
C ASP A 290 21.19 -13.66 3.17
N TYR A 291 20.47 -12.84 3.94
CA TYR A 291 19.47 -11.88 3.47
C TYR A 291 20.03 -10.57 2.93
N ARG A 292 21.35 -10.35 2.96
CA ARG A 292 21.96 -9.11 2.46
C ARG A 292 21.69 -8.86 0.98
N LEU A 293 21.64 -9.91 0.16
CA LEU A 293 21.29 -9.79 -1.26
C LEU A 293 19.82 -9.38 -1.43
N THR A 294 18.91 -10.02 -0.69
CA THR A 294 17.48 -9.67 -0.63
C THR A 294 17.27 -8.21 -0.23
N ILE A 295 17.94 -7.74 0.83
CA ILE A 295 17.86 -6.34 1.28
C ILE A 295 18.47 -5.40 0.24
N GLY A 296 19.63 -5.74 -0.33
CA GLY A 296 20.33 -4.93 -1.33
C GLY A 296 19.54 -4.76 -2.63
N VAL A 297 18.91 -5.82 -3.13
CA VAL A 297 18.04 -5.76 -4.31
C VAL A 297 16.81 -4.88 -4.03
N SER A 298 16.18 -5.04 -2.87
CA SER A 298 15.06 -4.18 -2.45
C SER A 298 15.49 -2.70 -2.38
N ALA A 299 16.66 -2.41 -1.82
CA ALA A 299 17.21 -1.06 -1.77
C ALA A 299 17.50 -0.49 -3.18
N ALA A 300 18.02 -1.31 -4.10
CA ALA A 300 18.23 -0.91 -5.48
C ALA A 300 16.92 -0.59 -6.21
N MET A 301 15.83 -1.30 -5.92
CA MET A 301 14.50 -0.98 -6.45
C MET A 301 13.98 0.37 -5.96
N LEU A 302 14.27 0.77 -4.71
CA LEU A 302 13.95 2.11 -4.22
C LEU A 302 14.74 3.21 -4.95
N ILE A 303 15.99 2.94 -5.32
CA ILE A 303 16.79 3.87 -6.14
C ILE A 303 16.15 4.00 -7.53
N MET A 304 15.74 2.88 -8.15
CA MET A 304 15.02 2.91 -9.41
C MET A 304 13.72 3.70 -9.32
N LEU A 305 12.94 3.51 -8.24
CA LEU A 305 11.73 4.27 -7.97
C LEU A 305 12.05 5.77 -7.84
N THR A 306 13.11 6.13 -7.12
CA THR A 306 13.56 7.53 -6.99
C THR A 306 13.85 8.14 -8.36
N PHE A 307 14.56 7.42 -9.22
CA PHE A 307 14.88 7.87 -10.58
C PHE A 307 13.60 8.11 -11.41
N LEU A 308 12.64 7.18 -11.36
CA LEU A 308 11.35 7.33 -12.06
C LEU A 308 10.60 8.59 -11.59
N ILE A 309 10.54 8.83 -10.27
CA ILE A 309 9.83 9.98 -9.71
C ILE A 309 10.54 11.30 -10.02
N ILE A 310 11.87 11.36 -9.94
CA ILE A 310 12.64 12.57 -10.27
C ILE A 310 12.54 12.90 -11.76
N LEU A 311 12.67 11.89 -12.63
CA LEU A 311 12.55 12.07 -14.07
C LEU A 311 11.20 12.71 -14.42
N GLU A 312 10.13 12.25 -13.78
CA GLU A 312 8.79 12.79 -13.98
C GLU A 312 8.62 14.18 -13.35
N GLY A 313 9.17 14.40 -12.16
CA GLY A 313 9.23 15.73 -11.54
C GLY A 313 9.92 16.77 -12.43
N VAL A 314 10.97 16.38 -13.16
CA VAL A 314 11.65 17.24 -14.15
C VAL A 314 10.79 17.45 -15.40
N ARG A 315 10.13 16.41 -15.92
CA ARG A 315 9.23 16.51 -17.08
C ARG A 315 8.07 17.47 -16.80
N LEU A 316 7.42 17.35 -15.65
CA LEU A 316 6.33 18.24 -15.23
C LEU A 316 6.79 19.69 -15.09
N LYS A 317 8.00 19.92 -14.53
CA LYS A 317 8.58 21.28 -14.45
C LYS A 317 8.86 21.86 -15.84
N ARG A 318 9.39 21.06 -16.78
CA ARG A 318 9.67 21.50 -18.16
C ARG A 318 8.39 21.82 -18.93
N ALA A 319 7.35 20.98 -18.79
CA ALA A 319 6.04 21.21 -19.39
C ALA A 319 5.43 22.54 -18.87
N LYS A 320 5.53 22.81 -17.57
CA LYS A 320 5.08 24.08 -16.98
C LYS A 320 5.93 25.29 -17.38
N SER A 321 7.21 25.10 -17.73
CA SER A 321 8.09 26.20 -18.15
C SER A 321 8.06 26.49 -19.66
N GLY A 322 7.19 25.82 -20.44
CA GLY A 322 6.99 26.10 -21.87
C GLY A 322 8.19 25.80 -22.80
N LYS A 323 9.25 25.15 -22.32
CA LYS A 323 10.43 24.83 -23.16
C LYS A 323 10.25 23.46 -23.82
N SER A 324 9.72 23.47 -25.04
CA SER A 324 9.77 22.34 -25.98
C SER A 324 11.23 21.90 -26.23
N PRO A 325 11.55 20.60 -26.39
CA PRO A 325 12.91 20.09 -26.62
C PRO A 325 13.53 20.47 -27.97
N SER A 326 12.88 21.30 -28.80
CA SER A 326 13.29 21.54 -30.18
C SER A 326 14.22 22.75 -30.41
N GLN A 327 14.79 23.36 -29.35
CA GLN A 327 15.68 24.54 -29.50
C GLN A 327 17.10 24.35 -28.95
N ALA A 328 17.53 23.11 -28.72
CA ALA A 328 18.92 22.79 -28.43
C ALA A 328 19.45 21.80 -29.46
N ARG A 329 19.60 22.27 -30.69
CA ARG A 329 20.48 21.66 -31.68
C ARG A 329 21.22 22.77 -32.42
#